data_AF-A0A6A6UJ76-F1
#
_entry.id   AF-A0A6A6UJ76-F1
#
_cell.length_a   1.000
_cell.length_b   1.000
_cell.length_c   1.000
_cell.angle_alpha   90.00
_cell.angle_beta   90.00
_cell.angle_gamma   90.00
#
_symmetry.space_group_name_H-M   'P 1'
#
loop_
_entity.id
_entity.type
_entity.pdbx_description
1 polymer ?
#
loop_
_entity_poly.entity_id
_entity_poly.type
_entity_poly.pdbx_seq_one_letter_code
_entity_poly.pdbx_strand_id
1 'polypeptide(L)'
;LFPFADISVRKDGKFRLKFTLINIAGLGPQKFWDGQQRDKNPVPVSCFSAVFEVYTAKKFPGMMKSTELTRALNAQGVKLPMRK
;
A
#
# COMPACT_ATOMS: atom_id res chain seq x y z
N LEU A 1 -5.88 -4.71 6.17
CA LEU A 1 -5.74 -3.55 5.26
C LEU A 1 -4.27 -3.12 5.25
N PHE A 2 -3.73 -2.71 4.11
CA PHE A 2 -2.34 -2.22 3.99
C PHE A 2 -2.35 -0.73 3.60
N PRO A 3 -2.30 0.21 4.56
CA PRO A 3 -2.24 1.64 4.26
C PRO A 3 -0.80 2.06 3.92
N PHE A 4 -0.63 2.76 2.80
CA PHE A 4 0.64 3.32 2.37
C PHE A 4 0.62 4.85 2.48
N ALA A 5 0.84 5.36 3.69
CA ALA A 5 0.73 6.80 3.98
C ALA A 5 1.99 7.62 3.64
N ASP A 6 3.13 6.95 3.51
CA ASP A 6 4.43 7.57 3.27
C ASP A 6 5.02 7.09 1.94
N ILE A 7 4.48 7.63 0.85
CA ILE A 7 4.97 7.44 -0.51
C ILE A 7 5.23 8.81 -1.11
N SER A 8 6.39 8.97 -1.74
CA SER A 8 6.76 10.20 -2.45
C SER A 8 7.20 9.88 -3.88
N VAL A 9 6.92 10.80 -4.80
CA VAL A 9 7.34 10.75 -6.20
C VAL A 9 8.09 12.04 -6.50
N ARG A 10 9.29 11.94 -7.08
CA ARG A 10 10.19 13.09 -7.31
C ARG A 10 9.96 13.81 -8.64
N LYS A 11 9.33 13.13 -9.60
CA LYS A 11 9.10 13.64 -10.96
C LYS A 11 7.61 13.94 -11.14
N ASP A 12 7.30 15.10 -11.72
CA ASP A 12 5.93 15.45 -12.09
C ASP A 12 5.41 14.59 -13.25
N GLY A 13 4.09 14.44 -13.31
CA GLY A 13 3.43 13.62 -14.34
C GLY A 13 2.30 12.76 -13.80
N LYS A 14 1.75 11.92 -14.67
CA LYS A 14 0.64 11.00 -14.35
C LYS A 14 1.17 9.60 -14.12
N PHE A 15 0.82 9.01 -12.98
CA PHE A 15 1.32 7.72 -12.54
C PHE A 15 0.21 6.82 -12.02
N ARG A 16 0.55 5.54 -11.87
CA ARG A 16 -0.26 4.54 -11.15
C ARG A 16 0.67 3.77 -10.23
N LEU A 17 0.22 3.51 -9.01
CA LEU A 17 0.84 2.54 -8.12
C LEU A 17 0.40 1.13 -8.49
N LYS A 18 1.36 0.20 -8.63
CA LYS A 18 1.11 -1.24 -8.67
C LYS A 18 1.35 -1.81 -7.28
N PHE A 19 0.34 -2.45 -6.70
CA PHE A 19 0.45 -3.16 -5.44
C PHE A 19 0.57 -4.65 -5.72
N THR A 20 1.56 -5.31 -5.14
CA THR A 20 1.79 -6.75 -5.27
C THR A 20 1.78 -7.36 -3.87
N LEU A 21 0.92 -8.34 -3.63
CA LEU A 21 0.88 -9.10 -2.39
C LEU A 21 1.61 -10.43 -2.58
N ILE A 22 2.54 -10.72 -1.66
CA ILE A 22 3.35 -11.93 -1.67
C ILE A 22 3.25 -12.56 -0.29
N ASN A 23 2.98 -13.87 -0.22
CA ASN A 23 3.03 -14.62 1.02
C ASN A 23 4.44 -15.19 1.22
N ILE A 24 5.15 -14.71 2.23
CA ILE A 24 6.53 -15.13 2.54
C ILE A 24 6.61 -16.27 3.57
N ALA A 25 5.49 -16.74 4.12
CA ALA A 25 5.48 -17.77 5.16
C ALA A 25 6.05 -19.13 4.70
N GLY A 26 6.16 -19.37 3.39
CA GLY A 26 6.80 -20.55 2.81
C GLY A 26 8.31 -20.43 2.53
N LEU A 27 8.95 -19.32 2.91
CA LEU A 27 10.36 -19.02 2.58
C LEU A 27 11.34 -19.21 3.75
N GLY A 28 10.85 -19.54 4.96
CA GLY A 28 11.68 -19.86 6.12
C GLY A 28 12.21 -21.30 6.10
N PRO A 29 13.27 -21.65 6.89
CA PRO A 29 13.68 -23.03 7.06
C PRO A 29 12.48 -23.83 7.57
N GLN A 30 12.08 -24.86 6.81
CA GLN A 30 10.91 -25.66 7.11
C GLN A 30 10.92 -26.10 8.58
N LYS A 31 10.00 -25.57 9.39
CA LYS A 31 9.55 -26.31 10.56
C LYS A 31 8.63 -27.39 10.04
N PHE A 32 9.21 -28.56 9.82
CA PHE A 32 8.50 -29.83 9.67
C PHE A 32 7.61 -30.03 10.91
N TRP A 33 6.34 -29.66 10.86
CA TRP A 33 5.38 -30.08 11.89
C TRP A 33 4.00 -30.51 11.37
N ASP A 34 3.64 -30.28 10.11
CA ASP A 34 2.52 -31.03 9.55
C ASP A 34 2.81 -31.39 8.10
N GLY A 35 2.43 -32.62 7.72
CA GLY A 35 2.70 -33.22 6.43
C GLY A 35 1.93 -32.61 5.26
N GLN A 36 1.52 -31.34 5.31
CA GLN A 36 0.98 -30.65 4.15
C GLN A 36 2.11 -30.00 3.36
N GLN A 37 2.52 -30.68 2.29
CA GLN A 37 3.10 -30.01 1.12
C GLN A 37 2.08 -28.95 0.65
N ARG A 38 2.22 -27.70 1.10
CA ARG A 38 1.49 -26.58 0.55
C ARG A 38 2.27 -26.06 -0.66
N ASP A 39 1.56 -25.92 -1.75
CA ASP A 39 2.09 -25.74 -3.09
C ASP A 39 3.21 -24.70 -3.19
N LYS A 40 4.28 -25.15 -3.85
CA LYS A 40 5.47 -24.40 -4.17
C LYS A 40 5.10 -23.19 -5.02
N ASN A 41 5.54 -22.02 -4.57
CA ASN A 41 5.43 -20.71 -5.21
C ASN A 41 4.06 -20.01 -5.10
N PRO A 42 3.84 -19.14 -4.09
CA PRO A 42 2.65 -18.31 -4.05
C PRO A 42 2.66 -17.36 -5.24
N VAL A 43 1.70 -17.55 -6.16
CA VAL A 43 1.51 -16.63 -7.29
C VAL A 43 1.20 -15.23 -6.73
N PRO A 44 2.04 -14.22 -7.02
CA PRO A 44 1.81 -12.87 -6.51
C PRO A 44 0.53 -12.31 -7.12
N VAL A 45 -0.40 -11.86 -6.28
CA VAL A 45 -1.58 -11.13 -6.75
C VAL A 45 -1.25 -9.65 -6.84
N SER A 46 -1.65 -9.01 -7.94
CA SER A 46 -1.35 -7.59 -8.18
C SER A 46 -2.60 -6.81 -8.57
N CYS A 47 -2.64 -5.54 -8.19
CA CYS A 47 -3.62 -4.57 -8.69
C CYS A 47 -2.96 -3.22 -8.95
N PHE A 48 -3.64 -2.37 -9.72
CA PHE A 48 -3.21 -0.99 -9.97
C PHE A 48 -4.21 -0.03 -9.37
N SER A 49 -3.70 1.07 -8.81
CA SER A 49 -4.53 2.23 -8.46
C SER A 49 -5.12 2.92 -9.70
N ALA A 50 -6.05 3.84 -9.45
CA ALA A 50 -6.40 4.88 -10.41
C ALA A 50 -5.19 5.75 -10.76
N VAL A 51 -5.25 6.44 -11.89
CA VAL A 51 -4.22 7.43 -12.26
C VAL A 51 -4.26 8.58 -11.26
N PHE A 52 -3.09 8.99 -10.78
CA PHE A 52 -2.91 10.20 -10.00
C PHE A 52 -1.86 11.10 -10.65
N GLU A 53 -1.92 12.38 -10.35
CA GLU A 53 -1.03 13.39 -10.90
C GLU A 53 -0.07 13.90 -9.82
N VAL A 54 1.21 13.94 -10.15
CA VAL A 54 2.26 14.55 -9.35
C VAL A 54 2.53 15.92 -9.94
N TYR A 55 2.31 16.95 -9.13
CA TYR A 55 2.41 18.34 -9.55
C TYR A 55 3.79 18.92 -9.21
N THR A 56 4.22 19.90 -9.99
CA THR A 56 5.26 20.82 -9.56
C THR A 56 4.73 21.71 -8.42
N ALA A 57 5.61 22.31 -7.63
CA ALA A 57 5.22 23.20 -6.52
C ALA A 57 4.26 24.32 -6.96
N LYS A 58 4.45 24.86 -8.18
CA LYS A 58 3.60 25.95 -8.73
C LYS A 58 2.19 25.49 -9.11
N LYS A 59 2.02 24.24 -9.53
CA LYS A 59 0.73 23.69 -10.00
C LYS A 59 0.00 22.88 -8.92
N PHE A 60 0.62 22.71 -7.75
CA PHE A 60 0.09 21.84 -6.71
C PHE A 60 -1.21 22.43 -6.12
N PRO A 61 -2.36 21.72 -6.22
CA PRO A 61 -3.65 22.24 -5.76
C PRO A 61 -3.81 22.24 -4.23
N GLY A 62 -2.77 21.89 -3.49
CA GLY A 62 -2.81 21.69 -2.06
C GLY A 62 -3.10 20.24 -1.67
N MET A 63 -3.01 19.97 -0.37
CA MET A 63 -3.24 18.65 0.17
C MET A 63 -4.74 18.37 0.37
N MET A 64 -5.16 17.15 0.03
CA MET A 64 -6.53 16.72 0.34
C MET A 64 -6.74 16.60 1.85
N LYS A 65 -7.94 16.98 2.31
CA LYS A 65 -8.40 16.71 3.69
C LYS A 65 -8.50 15.21 3.93
N SER A 66 -8.37 14.79 5.19
CA SER A 66 -8.56 13.38 5.53
C SER A 66 -9.96 12.90 5.11
N THR A 67 -10.03 11.68 4.57
CA THR A 67 -11.31 11.03 4.23
C THR A 67 -11.92 10.36 5.46
N GLU A 68 -13.16 9.89 5.35
CA GLU A 68 -13.81 9.12 6.42
C GLU A 68 -13.05 7.82 6.72
N LEU A 69 -12.53 7.15 5.69
CA LEU A 69 -11.71 5.96 5.86
C LEU A 69 -10.40 6.27 6.62
N THR A 70 -9.72 7.38 6.31
CA THR A 70 -8.52 7.80 7.05
C THR A 70 -8.83 8.08 8.52
N ARG A 71 -9.97 8.73 8.82
CA ARG A 71 -10.44 8.98 10.19
C ARG A 71 -10.72 7.68 10.95
N ALA A 72 -11.46 6.77 10.33
CA ALA A 72 -11.82 5.48 10.95
C ALA A 72 -10.58 4.63 11.27
N LEU A 73 -9.60 4.59 10.38
CA LEU A 73 -8.34 3.88 10.61
C LEU A 73 -7.51 4.49 11.74
N ASN A 74 -7.45 5.82 11.81
CA ASN A 74 -6.80 6.50 12.94
C ASN A 74 -7.49 6.20 14.27
N ALA A 75 -8.82 6.19 14.30
CA ALA A 75 -9.59 5.83 15.49
C ALA A 75 -9.32 4.38 15.96
N GLN A 76 -8.91 3.49 15.05
CA GLN A 76 -8.47 2.12 15.34
C GLN A 76 -6.99 2.01 15.73
N GLY A 77 -6.29 3.13 15.91
CA GLY A 77 -4.87 3.17 16.31
C GLY A 77 -3.87 3.09 15.16
N VAL A 78 -4.32 3.10 13.89
CA VAL A 78 -3.41 3.19 12.74
C VAL A 78 -2.90 4.62 12.62
N LYS A 79 -1.60 4.84 12.85
CA LYS A 79 -0.96 6.16 12.82
C LYS A 79 -0.90 6.73 11.40
N LEU A 80 -1.97 7.41 10.96
CA LEU A 80 -2.04 8.11 9.68
C LEU A 80 -2.01 9.64 9.90
N PRO A 81 -1.41 10.44 9.01
CA PRO A 81 -1.47 11.89 9.12
C PRO A 81 -2.91 12.41 9.00
N MET A 82 -3.35 13.20 9.99
CA MET A 82 -4.67 13.84 9.98
C MET A 82 -4.59 15.27 9.45
N ARG A 83 -5.44 15.58 8.47
CA ARG A 83 -5.61 16.92 7.89
C ARG A 83 -7.07 17.32 8.00
N LYS A 84 -7.33 18.44 8.68
CA LYS A 84 -8.66 19.02 8.82
C LYS A 84 -9.13 19.62 7.50
#